data_AF-A0A7Z0WLD5-F1
#
_entry.id   AF-A0A7Z0WLD5-F1
#
_cell.length_a   1.000
_cell.length_b   1.000
_cell.length_c   1.000
_cell.angle_alpha   90.00
_cell.angle_beta   90.00
_cell.angle_gamma   90.00
#
_symmetry.space_group_name_H-M   'P 1'
#
loop_
_entity.id
_entity.type
_entity.pdbx_description
1 polymer ?
#
loop_
_entity_poly.entity_id
_entity_poly.type
_entity_poly.pdbx_seq_one_letter_code
_entity_poly.pdbx_strand_id
1 'polypeptide(L)'
;MNARRRRSRGGPPPREVPGYLEAGRAGTLPVAPEQPPGLLAGPTALTLFHRFVALAVGGLVLIFALVVLVEELGASESLRSMVFLGTGLGYLVSLLFTLPIVGRRSVTELQHGYTTLVLEFGGFWFGEGPLTRSGDMRAAWDYRGTWHLHHRDGRTLRAPDRGIDPPGLYPSPNSPGRRELWTGATWLGHFAD
;
A
#
# COMPACT_ATOMS: atom_id res chain seq x y z
N MET A 1 28.04 6.72 24.91
CA MET A 1 27.28 7.88 24.39
C MET A 1 27.39 7.89 22.87
N ASN A 2 26.44 7.24 22.18
CA ASN A 2 26.39 7.25 20.72
C ASN A 2 25.34 8.27 20.30
N ALA A 3 25.83 9.39 19.75
CA ALA A 3 25.02 10.40 19.09
C ALA A 3 24.22 9.74 17.96
N ARG A 4 22.97 9.38 18.27
CA ARG A 4 21.96 9.02 17.27
C ARG A 4 21.81 10.24 16.37
N ARG A 5 22.48 10.21 15.23
CA ARG A 5 22.27 11.14 14.12
C ARG A 5 20.76 11.19 13.85
N ARG A 6 20.12 12.29 14.28
CA ARG A 6 18.81 12.74 13.78
C ARG A 6 18.97 12.93 12.27
N ARG A 7 18.79 11.86 11.48
CA ARG A 7 18.40 12.05 10.09
C ARG A 7 16.99 12.64 10.15
N SER A 8 16.83 13.86 9.68
CA SER A 8 15.54 14.44 9.32
C SER A 8 14.86 13.50 8.32
N ARG A 9 14.08 12.55 8.83
CA ARG A 9 13.17 11.74 8.03
C ARG A 9 11.91 12.57 7.81
N GLY A 10 11.47 12.65 6.56
CA GLY A 10 10.28 13.40 6.16
C GLY A 10 10.67 14.79 5.70
N GLY A 11 10.46 15.07 4.41
CA GLY A 11 10.49 16.44 3.87
C GLY A 11 9.46 17.35 4.54
N PRO A 12 9.19 18.55 3.98
CA PRO A 12 8.21 19.47 4.57
C PRO A 12 6.85 18.78 4.75
N PRO A 13 6.10 19.04 5.83
CA PRO A 13 4.74 18.52 5.97
C PRO A 13 3.87 18.99 4.79
N PRO A 14 2.79 18.27 4.43
CA PRO A 14 1.97 18.60 3.27
C PRO A 14 1.51 20.05 3.21
N ARG A 15 1.15 20.64 4.35
CA ARG A 15 0.69 22.05 4.47
C ARG A 15 1.71 23.08 4.00
N GLU A 16 2.99 22.74 4.03
CA GLU A 16 4.10 23.63 3.64
C GLU A 16 4.49 23.45 2.16
N VAL A 17 3.89 22.49 1.45
CA VAL A 17 4.21 22.22 0.05
C VAL A 17 3.49 23.19 -0.88
N PRO A 18 4.19 23.77 -1.90
CA PRO A 18 3.54 24.56 -2.94
C PRO A 18 2.35 23.85 -3.58
N GLY A 19 1.24 24.58 -3.79
CA GLY A 19 0.00 24.03 -4.34
C GLY A 19 -0.92 23.38 -3.31
N TYR A 20 -0.54 23.23 -2.03
CA TYR A 20 -1.42 22.66 -1.00
C TYR A 20 -2.73 23.43 -0.86
N LEU A 21 -2.67 24.76 -0.76
CA LEU A 21 -3.87 25.60 -0.63
C LEU A 21 -4.78 25.52 -1.86
N GLU A 22 -4.20 25.42 -3.05
CA GLU A 22 -4.94 25.28 -4.31
C GLU A 22 -5.62 23.91 -4.39
N ALA A 23 -4.91 22.84 -4.05
CA ALA A 23 -5.47 21.50 -3.95
C ALA A 23 -6.59 21.41 -2.90
N GLY A 24 -6.44 22.13 -1.77
CA GLY A 24 -7.46 22.24 -0.75
C GLY A 24 -8.73 22.92 -1.25
N ARG A 25 -8.60 24.04 -1.98
CA ARG A 25 -9.74 24.73 -2.61
C ARG A 25 -10.40 23.87 -3.70
N ALA A 26 -9.62 23.06 -4.41
CA ALA A 26 -10.11 22.12 -5.42
C ALA A 26 -10.74 20.85 -4.81
N GLY A 27 -10.69 20.67 -3.49
CA GLY A 27 -11.22 19.49 -2.82
C GLY A 27 -10.48 18.19 -3.17
N THR A 28 -9.22 18.29 -3.62
CA THR A 28 -8.44 17.12 -4.04
C THR A 28 -7.54 16.57 -2.94
N LEU A 29 -7.37 17.29 -1.83
CA LEU A 29 -6.61 16.81 -0.68
C LEU A 29 -7.34 15.66 0.04
N PRO A 30 -6.61 14.69 0.59
CA PRO A 30 -7.20 13.74 1.52
C PRO A 30 -7.59 14.51 2.79
N VAL A 31 -8.88 14.48 3.10
CA VAL A 31 -9.45 15.11 4.29
C VAL A 31 -10.35 14.10 4.95
N ALA A 32 -10.10 13.82 6.24
CA ALA A 32 -11.03 13.01 7.02
C ALA A 32 -12.29 13.85 7.31
N PRO A 33 -13.48 13.45 6.86
CA PRO A 33 -14.71 14.20 7.11
C PRO A 33 -15.06 14.28 8.60
N GLU A 34 -15.99 15.17 8.97
CA GLU A 34 -16.41 15.34 10.37
C GLU A 34 -17.09 14.10 10.96
N GLN A 35 -17.82 13.38 10.12
CA GLN A 35 -18.47 12.11 10.45
C GLN A 35 -17.79 10.98 9.68
N PRO A 36 -17.80 9.73 10.20
CA PRO A 36 -17.21 8.62 9.48
C PRO A 36 -17.88 8.44 8.12
N PRO A 37 -17.10 8.37 7.03
CA PRO A 37 -17.65 8.15 5.70
C PRO A 37 -18.14 6.70 5.57
N GLY A 38 -19.05 6.46 4.62
CA GLY A 38 -19.44 5.10 4.24
C GLY A 38 -18.32 4.36 3.52
N LEU A 39 -18.35 3.03 3.55
CA LEU A 39 -17.43 2.23 2.74
C LEU A 39 -17.70 2.46 1.24
N LEU A 40 -16.63 2.70 0.48
CA LEU A 40 -16.67 2.72 -0.97
C LEU A 40 -17.14 1.37 -1.50
N ALA A 41 -17.87 1.39 -2.62
CA ALA A 41 -18.31 0.18 -3.31
C ALA A 41 -17.14 -0.76 -3.66
N GLY A 42 -17.42 -2.07 -3.66
CA GLY A 42 -16.45 -3.12 -3.96
C GLY A 42 -15.62 -3.58 -2.75
N PRO A 43 -14.63 -4.45 -2.98
CA PRO A 43 -13.81 -4.99 -1.90
C PRO A 43 -12.92 -3.90 -1.28
N THR A 44 -12.86 -3.91 0.05
CA THR A 44 -12.00 -3.01 0.83
C THR A 44 -10.52 -3.38 0.71
N ALA A 45 -9.62 -2.46 1.04
CA ALA A 45 -8.18 -2.68 1.02
C ALA A 45 -7.79 -3.89 1.89
N LEU A 46 -8.35 -4.03 3.09
CA LEU A 46 -8.10 -5.19 3.94
C LEU A 46 -8.63 -6.50 3.33
N THR A 47 -9.80 -6.46 2.68
CA THR A 47 -10.32 -7.65 1.98
C THR A 47 -9.41 -8.09 0.84
N LEU A 48 -8.93 -7.13 0.04
CA LEU A 48 -7.98 -7.41 -1.04
C LEU A 48 -6.64 -7.91 -0.48
N PHE A 49 -6.19 -7.36 0.64
CA PHE A 49 -4.99 -7.82 1.31
C PHE A 49 -5.12 -9.26 1.81
N HIS A 50 -6.25 -9.63 2.43
CA HIS A 50 -6.51 -11.03 2.80
C HIS A 50 -6.51 -11.97 1.59
N ARG A 51 -7.08 -11.55 0.45
CA ARG A 51 -7.02 -12.33 -0.80
C ARG A 51 -5.59 -12.49 -1.30
N PHE A 52 -4.78 -11.44 -1.24
CA PHE A 52 -3.36 -11.50 -1.56
C PHE A 52 -2.61 -12.48 -0.65
N VAL A 53 -2.84 -12.41 0.68
CA VAL A 53 -2.23 -13.34 1.64
C VAL A 53 -2.68 -14.78 1.38
N ALA A 54 -3.96 -15.00 1.09
CA ALA A 54 -4.48 -16.32 0.76
C ALA A 54 -3.88 -16.86 -0.55
N LEU A 55 -3.72 -16.02 -1.58
CA LEU A 55 -3.02 -16.36 -2.81
C LEU A 55 -1.56 -16.73 -2.53
N ALA A 56 -0.87 -15.97 -1.68
CA ALA A 56 0.53 -16.22 -1.37
C ALA A 56 0.72 -17.54 -0.61
N VAL A 57 -0.02 -17.73 0.48
CA VAL A 57 0.07 -18.97 1.27
C VAL A 57 -0.42 -20.16 0.46
N GLY A 58 -1.56 -20.03 -0.22
CA GLY A 58 -2.13 -21.11 -1.04
C GLY A 58 -1.26 -21.49 -2.23
N GLY A 59 -0.62 -20.50 -2.89
CA GLY A 59 0.31 -20.75 -3.99
C GLY A 59 1.56 -21.50 -3.56
N LEU A 60 2.11 -21.19 -2.38
CA LEU A 60 3.22 -21.95 -1.80
C LEU A 60 2.82 -23.40 -1.53
N VAL A 61 1.67 -23.62 -0.86
CA VAL A 61 1.16 -24.97 -0.58
C VAL A 61 0.95 -25.76 -1.89
N LEU A 62 0.40 -25.11 -2.92
CA LEU A 62 0.20 -25.72 -4.23
C LEU A 62 1.53 -26.09 -4.91
N ILE A 63 2.54 -25.22 -4.86
CA ILE A 63 3.87 -25.51 -5.39
C ILE A 63 4.47 -26.73 -4.69
N PHE A 64 4.40 -26.80 -3.36
CA PHE A 64 4.89 -27.96 -2.61
C PHE A 64 4.16 -29.25 -2.98
N ALA A 65 2.83 -29.20 -3.06
CA ALA A 65 2.03 -30.36 -3.48
C ALA A 65 2.39 -30.82 -4.90
N LEU A 66 2.64 -29.87 -5.81
CA LEU A 66 3.06 -30.16 -7.18
C LEU A 66 4.45 -30.81 -7.23
N VAL A 67 5.39 -30.37 -6.39
CA VAL A 67 6.71 -30.99 -6.28
C VAL A 67 6.59 -32.46 -5.89
N VAL A 68 5.85 -32.75 -4.82
CA VAL A 68 5.65 -34.13 -4.34
C VAL A 68 4.98 -34.99 -5.42
N LEU A 69 3.91 -34.47 -6.05
CA LEU A 69 3.18 -35.21 -7.09
C LEU A 69 4.07 -35.53 -8.30
N VAL A 70 4.87 -34.57 -8.75
CA VAL A 70 5.73 -34.74 -9.92
C VAL A 70 6.87 -35.73 -9.65
N GLU A 71 7.37 -35.81 -8.41
CA GLU A 71 8.33 -36.83 -7.98
C GLU A 71 7.72 -38.23 -7.97
N GLU A 72 6.52 -38.39 -7.40
CA GLU A 72 5.80 -39.68 -7.34
C GLU A 72 5.46 -40.23 -8.73
N LEU A 73 5.20 -39.35 -9.70
CA LEU A 73 4.91 -39.74 -11.08
C LEU A 73 6.15 -40.18 -11.87
N GLY A 74 7.36 -40.15 -11.28
CA GLY A 74 8.59 -40.55 -11.94
C GLY A 74 8.94 -39.69 -13.16
N ALA A 75 8.55 -38.41 -13.13
CA ALA A 75 8.75 -37.50 -14.25
C ALA A 75 10.25 -37.31 -14.58
N SER A 76 10.56 -37.15 -15.87
CA SER A 76 11.93 -36.86 -16.31
C SER A 76 12.44 -35.55 -15.70
N GLU A 77 13.74 -35.44 -15.43
CA GLU A 77 14.36 -34.26 -14.83
C GLU A 77 14.05 -32.96 -15.60
N SER A 78 14.04 -33.02 -16.93
CA SER A 78 13.67 -31.88 -17.78
C SER A 78 12.23 -31.43 -17.54
N LEU A 79 11.29 -32.37 -17.45
CA LEU A 79 9.88 -32.06 -17.20
C LEU A 79 9.69 -31.45 -15.80
N ARG A 80 10.36 -32.00 -14.78
CA ARG A 80 10.33 -31.44 -13.41
C ARG A 80 10.81 -30.00 -13.39
N SER A 81 11.94 -29.75 -14.04
CA SER A 81 12.55 -28.41 -14.12
C SER A 81 11.63 -27.41 -14.82
N MET A 82 11.00 -27.81 -15.93
CA MET A 82 10.05 -26.95 -16.65
C MET A 82 8.81 -26.64 -15.82
N VAL A 83 8.24 -27.64 -15.13
CA VAL A 83 7.08 -27.45 -14.25
C VAL A 83 7.43 -26.49 -13.11
N PHE A 84 8.55 -26.71 -12.41
CA PHE A 84 8.93 -25.86 -11.27
C PHE A 84 9.25 -24.43 -11.70
N LEU A 85 9.96 -24.25 -12.81
CA LEU A 85 10.22 -22.92 -13.35
C LEU A 85 8.92 -22.22 -13.76
N GLY A 86 8.05 -22.92 -14.50
CA GLY A 86 6.78 -22.37 -14.98
C GLY A 86 5.84 -21.99 -13.84
N THR A 87 5.64 -22.90 -12.88
CA THR A 87 4.78 -22.64 -11.71
C THR A 87 5.38 -21.58 -10.79
N GLY A 88 6.69 -21.64 -10.53
CA GLY A 88 7.38 -20.64 -9.71
C GLY A 88 7.32 -19.24 -10.31
N LEU A 89 7.57 -19.12 -11.62
CA LEU A 89 7.48 -17.84 -12.33
C LEU A 89 6.03 -17.33 -12.38
N GLY A 90 5.07 -18.20 -12.73
CA GLY A 90 3.66 -17.83 -12.78
C GLY A 90 3.12 -17.37 -11.41
N TYR A 91 3.56 -18.02 -10.34
CA TYR A 91 3.23 -17.64 -8.97
C TYR A 91 3.84 -16.29 -8.59
N LEU A 92 5.14 -16.07 -8.86
CA LEU A 92 5.80 -14.79 -8.62
C LEU A 92 5.10 -13.65 -9.39
N VAL A 93 4.83 -13.86 -10.68
CA VAL A 93 4.11 -12.92 -11.53
C VAL A 93 2.74 -12.59 -10.93
N SER A 94 1.99 -13.59 -10.49
CA SER A 94 0.67 -13.40 -9.88
C SER A 94 0.72 -12.52 -8.62
N LEU A 95 1.73 -12.71 -7.76
CA LEU A 95 1.93 -11.85 -6.59
C LEU A 95 2.25 -10.41 -6.98
N LEU A 96 3.14 -10.23 -7.96
CA LEU A 96 3.57 -8.92 -8.46
C LEU A 96 2.41 -8.12 -9.06
N PHE A 97 1.46 -8.77 -9.72
CA PHE A 97 0.27 -8.10 -10.28
C PHE A 97 -0.84 -7.85 -9.26
N THR A 98 -0.93 -8.67 -8.21
CA THR A 98 -2.03 -8.59 -7.23
C THR A 98 -1.78 -7.53 -6.15
N LEU A 99 -0.54 -7.44 -5.63
CA LEU A 99 -0.22 -6.49 -4.55
C LEU A 99 -0.52 -5.02 -4.91
N PRO A 100 -0.21 -4.53 -6.13
CA PRO A 100 -0.58 -3.18 -6.58
C PRO A 100 -2.08 -2.86 -6.50
N ILE A 101 -2.96 -3.87 -6.60
CA ILE A 101 -4.40 -3.69 -6.50
C ILE A 101 -4.79 -3.28 -5.07
N VAL A 102 -4.15 -3.91 -4.06
CA VAL A 102 -4.31 -3.55 -2.65
C VAL A 102 -3.90 -2.10 -2.42
N GLY A 103 -2.72 -1.72 -2.95
CA GLY A 103 -2.19 -0.38 -2.80
C GLY A 103 -3.07 0.70 -3.43
N ARG A 104 -3.57 0.47 -4.66
CA ARG A 104 -4.50 1.40 -5.32
C ARG A 104 -5.76 1.59 -4.48
N ARG A 105 -6.36 0.49 -4.02
CA ARG A 105 -7.56 0.56 -3.18
C ARG A 105 -7.28 1.28 -1.86
N SER A 106 -6.16 0.99 -1.21
CA SER A 106 -5.75 1.68 0.03
C SER A 106 -5.66 3.19 -0.17
N VAL A 107 -5.03 3.64 -1.26
CA VAL A 107 -4.95 5.07 -1.58
C VAL A 107 -6.34 5.66 -1.87
N THR A 108 -7.21 4.95 -2.59
CA THR A 108 -8.59 5.41 -2.81
C THR A 108 -9.37 5.56 -1.51
N GLU A 109 -9.25 4.61 -0.57
CA GLU A 109 -9.87 4.73 0.76
C GLU A 109 -9.35 5.98 1.50
N LEU A 110 -8.03 6.19 1.48
CA LEU A 110 -7.39 7.33 2.12
C LEU A 110 -7.85 8.68 1.54
N GLN A 111 -8.00 8.76 0.22
CA GLN A 111 -8.59 9.93 -0.44
C GLN A 111 -10.03 10.18 -0.04
N HIS A 112 -10.76 9.13 0.34
CA HIS A 112 -12.12 9.22 0.86
C HIS A 112 -12.16 9.49 2.38
N GLY A 113 -11.00 9.72 3.02
CA GLY A 113 -10.91 10.11 4.42
C GLY A 113 -10.98 8.95 5.41
N TYR A 114 -10.85 7.70 4.95
CA TYR A 114 -10.80 6.53 5.83
C TYR A 114 -9.74 5.49 5.41
N THR A 115 -9.50 4.50 6.25
CA THR A 115 -8.79 3.27 5.89
C THR A 115 -9.44 2.05 6.54
N THR A 116 -9.40 0.93 5.85
CA THR A 116 -9.72 -0.39 6.43
C THR A 116 -8.48 -1.22 6.75
N LEU A 117 -7.31 -0.78 6.29
CA LEU A 117 -6.04 -1.48 6.40
C LEU A 117 -4.99 -0.56 7.02
N VAL A 118 -4.44 -1.00 8.15
CA VAL A 118 -3.34 -0.31 8.84
C VAL A 118 -2.09 -1.15 8.66
N LEU A 119 -1.05 -0.55 8.08
CA LEU A 119 0.29 -1.14 8.02
C LEU A 119 1.22 -0.40 8.98
N GLU A 120 1.96 -1.12 9.81
CA GLU A 120 2.99 -0.47 10.63
C GLU A 120 4.23 -0.08 9.80
N PHE A 121 4.54 -0.90 8.79
CA PHE A 121 5.70 -0.73 7.91
C PHE A 121 5.42 -1.38 6.55
N GLY A 122 6.06 -0.86 5.51
CA GLY A 122 6.06 -1.46 4.17
C GLY A 122 5.29 -0.67 3.13
N GLY A 123 5.16 -1.28 1.96
CA GLY A 123 4.45 -0.73 0.82
C GLY A 123 3.82 -1.82 -0.02
N PHE A 124 2.89 -1.44 -0.89
CA PHE A 124 2.12 -2.36 -1.72
C PHE A 124 2.70 -2.54 -3.13
N TRP A 125 4.01 -2.32 -3.31
CA TRP A 125 4.64 -2.20 -4.62
C TRP A 125 6.04 -2.84 -4.63
N PHE A 126 6.42 -3.47 -5.74
CA PHE A 126 7.75 -4.05 -5.99
C PHE A 126 8.46 -3.32 -7.15
N GLY A 127 9.76 -3.01 -7.01
CA GLY A 127 10.60 -2.34 -8.02
C GLY A 127 10.60 -0.81 -7.96
N GLU A 128 11.17 -0.15 -8.98
CA GLU A 128 10.86 1.24 -9.34
C GLU A 128 9.42 1.28 -9.89
N GLY A 129 8.46 1.01 -9.00
CA GLY A 129 7.12 1.50 -9.20
C GLY A 129 7.11 3.01 -8.98
N PRO A 130 5.99 3.68 -9.28
CA PRO A 130 5.79 5.11 -9.06
C PRO A 130 6.22 5.67 -7.68
N LEU A 131 6.63 4.86 -6.68
CA LEU A 131 6.54 5.18 -5.26
C LEU A 131 7.75 4.86 -4.37
N THR A 132 8.90 4.41 -4.88
CA THR A 132 10.06 4.20 -4.00
C THR A 132 11.37 4.45 -4.73
N ARG A 133 12.18 5.40 -4.25
CA ARG A 133 13.64 5.26 -4.42
C ARG A 133 14.03 3.92 -3.78
N SER A 134 14.86 3.13 -4.45
CA SER A 134 15.28 1.82 -3.97
C SER A 134 15.69 1.89 -2.48
N GLY A 135 14.89 1.30 -1.58
CA GLY A 135 15.21 1.24 -0.14
C GLY A 135 14.10 1.61 0.86
N ASP A 136 12.99 2.23 0.43
CA ASP A 136 11.95 2.72 1.36
C ASP A 136 10.79 1.76 1.65
N MET A 137 11.04 0.44 1.61
CA MET A 137 10.14 -0.58 2.23
C MET A 137 10.05 -0.44 3.76
N ARG A 138 10.67 0.58 4.35
CA ARG A 138 10.63 0.94 5.77
C ARG A 138 9.81 2.20 6.05
N ALA A 139 9.00 2.65 5.09
CA ALA A 139 8.09 3.76 5.29
C ALA A 139 7.17 3.43 6.47
N ALA A 140 7.29 4.20 7.54
CA ALA A 140 6.36 4.15 8.65
C ALA A 140 5.11 4.90 8.21
N TRP A 141 3.95 4.26 8.40
CA TRP A 141 2.68 4.90 8.13
C TRP A 141 2.08 5.43 9.42
N ASP A 142 1.56 6.65 9.37
CA ASP A 142 0.77 7.23 10.43
C ASP A 142 -0.66 7.47 9.94
N TYR A 143 -1.55 6.54 10.29
CA TYR A 143 -2.97 6.61 9.94
C TYR A 143 -3.78 7.43 10.95
N ARG A 144 -3.17 8.07 11.95
CA ARG A 144 -3.93 8.77 13.00
C ARG A 144 -4.81 9.89 12.44
N GLY A 145 -4.41 10.55 11.36
CA GLY A 145 -5.22 11.60 10.72
C GLY A 145 -6.45 11.11 9.93
N THR A 146 -6.70 9.79 9.82
CA THR A 146 -7.81 9.21 9.03
C THR A 146 -8.74 8.33 9.86
N TRP A 147 -10.00 8.21 9.45
CA TRP A 147 -10.94 7.28 10.08
C TRP A 147 -10.46 5.84 9.88
N HIS A 148 -10.40 5.04 10.95
CA HIS A 148 -10.19 3.59 10.81
C HIS A 148 -11.55 2.92 10.88
N LEU A 149 -11.97 2.29 9.78
CA LEU A 149 -13.26 1.63 9.67
C LEU A 149 -13.07 0.12 9.59
N HIS A 150 -14.03 -0.61 10.15
CA HIS A 150 -14.09 -2.05 10.01
C HIS A 150 -14.46 -2.43 8.58
N HIS A 151 -13.72 -3.38 8.03
CA HIS A 151 -13.75 -3.69 6.59
C HIS A 151 -15.04 -4.33 6.06
N ARG A 152 -15.95 -4.83 6.93
CA ARG A 152 -17.17 -5.53 6.51
C ARG A 152 -18.44 -4.67 6.57
N ASP A 153 -18.55 -3.88 7.62
CA ASP A 153 -19.78 -3.16 8.00
C ASP A 153 -19.56 -1.65 8.12
N GLY A 154 -18.30 -1.18 7.97
CA GLY A 154 -17.97 0.24 8.04
C GLY A 154 -18.02 0.83 9.45
N ARG A 155 -18.24 0.02 10.50
CA ARG A 155 -18.27 0.55 11.87
C ARG A 155 -16.94 1.20 12.21
N THR A 156 -17.00 2.32 12.92
CA THR A 156 -15.80 3.03 13.36
C THR A 156 -15.01 2.20 14.35
N LEU A 157 -13.73 1.96 14.03
CA LEU A 157 -12.75 1.39 14.96
C LEU A 157 -11.92 2.49 15.64
N ARG A 158 -11.63 3.58 14.92
CA ARG A 158 -10.91 4.74 15.47
C ARG A 158 -11.28 6.03 14.73
N ALA A 159 -11.46 7.11 15.49
CA ALA A 159 -11.63 8.47 14.95
C ALA A 159 -10.28 9.12 14.57
N PRO A 160 -10.27 10.07 13.62
CA PRO A 160 -9.06 10.77 13.22
C PRO A 160 -8.61 11.77 14.30
N ASP A 161 -7.30 11.91 14.46
CA ASP A 161 -6.64 13.02 15.13
C ASP A 161 -6.57 14.23 14.19
N ARG A 162 -7.27 15.30 14.53
CA ARG A 162 -7.37 16.53 13.71
C ARG A 162 -6.07 17.33 13.65
N GLY A 163 -5.14 17.08 14.57
CA GLY A 163 -3.82 17.70 14.56
C GLY A 163 -2.85 17.09 13.56
N ILE A 164 -3.22 15.96 12.93
CA ILE A 164 -2.34 15.18 12.06
C ILE A 164 -2.90 15.17 10.63
N ASP A 165 -2.06 15.49 9.66
CA ASP A 165 -2.42 15.37 8.26
C ASP A 165 -2.60 13.89 7.87
N PRO A 166 -3.77 13.50 7.32
CA PRO A 166 -4.01 12.11 6.96
C PRO A 166 -3.02 11.61 5.91
N PRO A 167 -2.68 10.33 5.90
CA PRO A 167 -1.96 9.76 4.78
C PRO A 167 -2.81 9.82 3.51
N GLY A 168 -2.16 10.00 2.35
CA GLY A 168 -2.83 10.15 1.06
C GLY A 168 -1.98 10.94 0.08
N LEU A 169 -2.56 11.32 -1.05
CA LEU A 169 -1.87 12.06 -2.13
C LEU A 169 -1.97 13.56 -1.90
N TYR A 170 -0.84 14.23 -1.92
CA TYR A 170 -0.74 15.68 -1.82
C TYR A 170 0.07 16.21 -3.01
N PRO A 171 0.07 17.52 -3.28
CA PRO A 171 1.06 18.12 -4.16
C PRO A 171 2.48 17.70 -3.75
N SER A 172 3.31 17.37 -4.75
CA SER A 172 4.65 16.88 -4.48
C SER A 172 5.61 18.02 -4.11
N PRO A 173 6.41 17.88 -3.03
CA PRO A 173 7.52 18.80 -2.76
C PRO A 173 8.71 18.61 -3.72
N ASN A 174 8.77 17.47 -4.42
CA ASN A 174 9.90 17.07 -5.24
C ASN A 174 9.67 17.28 -6.75
N SER A 175 8.42 17.44 -7.19
CA SER A 175 8.09 17.63 -8.61
C SER A 175 6.84 18.48 -8.77
N PRO A 176 6.99 19.78 -9.10
CA PRO A 176 5.88 20.69 -9.32
C PRO A 176 4.85 20.12 -10.32
N GLY A 177 3.57 20.29 -10.02
CA GLY A 177 2.46 19.79 -10.85
C GLY A 177 2.11 18.31 -10.66
N ARG A 178 2.93 17.53 -9.93
CA ARG A 178 2.67 16.12 -9.65
C ARG A 178 2.12 15.90 -8.26
N ARG A 179 1.48 14.75 -8.04
CA ARG A 179 1.02 14.32 -6.71
C ARG A 179 1.92 13.22 -6.15
N GLU A 180 2.23 13.33 -4.87
CA GLU A 180 3.09 12.40 -4.13
C GLU A 180 2.37 11.85 -2.90
N LEU A 181 2.63 10.60 -2.56
CA LEU A 181 1.99 9.93 -1.42
C LEU A 181 2.67 10.37 -0.13
N TRP A 182 1.93 11.04 0.73
CA TRP A 182 2.27 11.24 2.13
C TRP A 182 1.79 10.04 2.96
N THR A 183 2.68 9.44 3.72
CA THR A 183 2.35 8.28 4.59
C THR A 183 1.85 8.67 5.97
N GLY A 184 1.73 9.97 6.26
CA GLY A 184 1.53 10.47 7.62
C GLY A 184 2.85 10.78 8.34
N ALA A 185 3.99 10.29 7.83
CA ALA A 185 5.32 10.52 8.41
C ALA A 185 6.41 10.85 7.39
N THR A 186 6.32 10.30 6.18
CA THR A 186 7.28 10.55 5.09
C THR A 186 6.59 10.61 3.73
N TRP A 187 7.22 11.30 2.79
CA TRP A 187 6.86 11.30 1.37
C TRP A 187 7.35 10.02 0.69
N LEU A 188 6.50 9.46 -0.17
CA LEU A 188 6.77 8.36 -1.08
C LEU A 188 6.37 8.80 -2.48
N GLY A 189 7.27 8.62 -3.47
CA GLY A 189 7.22 9.17 -4.84
C GLY A 189 5.91 8.99 -5.64
N HIS A 190 5.84 9.60 -6.82
CA HIS A 190 4.62 9.98 -7.55
C HIS A 190 3.53 8.94 -7.86
N PHE A 191 2.28 9.25 -7.48
CA PHE A 191 1.08 8.74 -8.16
C PHE A 191 0.55 9.80 -9.13
N ALA A 192 0.60 9.48 -10.44
CA ALA A 192 -0.08 10.11 -11.57
C ALA A 192 0.13 11.63 -11.82
N ASP A 193 0.06 11.99 -13.10
CA ASP A 193 -0.05 13.36 -13.62
C ASP A 193 -1.54 13.72 -13.80
#